data_AF-A0A7G1IE52-F1
#
_entry.id   AF-A0A7G1IE52-F1
#
_cell.length_a   1.000
_cell.length_b   1.000
_cell.length_c   1.000
_cell.angle_alpha   90.00
_cell.angle_beta   90.00
_cell.angle_gamma   90.00
#
_symmetry.space_group_name_H-M   'P 1'
#
loop_
_entity.id
_entity.type
_entity.pdbx_description
1 polymer ?
#
loop_
_entity_poly.entity_id
_entity_poly.type
_entity_poly.pdbx_seq_one_letter_code
_entity_poly.pdbx_strand_id
1 'polypeptide(L)'
;MQVSSLPVRTHTARMDLVFSLAESFTETGGPAGINGVVEFRTDVFDAASIEMLVKRLERVLVAVTADPGRRLSSVDVVGVDEHARLVRWGNWAALAAGGVSAAVSVPQLWQAQVGRTPRAVALVCGATSTSWTYGQVDAAANRLARWLVGRGWGPVMWWRWWGGAARRR
;
A
#
# COMPACT_ATOMS: atom_id res chain seq x y z
N MET A 1 39.74 -28.83 -7.53
CA MET A 1 39.93 -28.20 -6.20
C MET A 1 38.54 -28.07 -5.60
N GLN A 2 38.19 -28.92 -4.64
CA GLN A 2 36.80 -29.08 -4.17
C GLN A 2 36.63 -28.24 -2.90
N VAL A 3 35.90 -27.12 -3.01
CA VAL A 3 35.60 -26.25 -1.86
C VAL A 3 34.35 -26.81 -1.19
N SER A 4 34.55 -27.58 -0.12
CA SER A 4 33.48 -27.96 0.79
C SER A 4 33.31 -26.86 1.84
N SER A 5 32.21 -26.10 1.74
CA SER A 5 31.80 -25.19 2.82
C SER A 5 31.42 -26.04 4.03
N LEU A 6 32.25 -26.03 5.07
CA LEU A 6 31.91 -26.59 6.38
C LEU A 6 30.77 -25.74 6.96
N PRO A 7 29.58 -26.31 7.23
CA PRO A 7 28.52 -25.58 7.92
C PRO A 7 28.97 -25.38 9.37
N VAL A 8 29.57 -24.23 9.63
CA VAL A 8 29.86 -23.79 11.00
C VAL A 8 28.51 -23.42 11.61
N ARG A 9 27.98 -24.31 12.45
CA ARG A 9 26.82 -24.01 13.30
C ARG A 9 27.23 -23.03 14.41
N THR A 10 27.40 -21.77 14.06
CA THR A 10 27.44 -20.67 15.03
C THR A 10 26.03 -20.15 15.21
N HIS A 11 25.41 -20.42 16.37
CA HIS A 11 24.13 -19.86 16.81
C HIS A 11 24.21 -18.33 17.06
N THR A 12 24.88 -17.59 16.17
CA THR A 12 25.07 -16.14 16.23
C THR A 12 25.06 -15.60 14.80
N ALA A 13 23.87 -15.49 14.21
CA ALA A 13 23.73 -14.75 12.96
C ALA A 13 24.08 -13.27 13.23
N ARG A 14 25.25 -12.83 12.76
CA ARG A 14 25.74 -11.45 12.89
C ARG A 14 24.97 -10.45 11.99
N MET A 15 24.24 -10.97 11.01
CA MET A 15 23.43 -10.25 10.03
C MET A 15 22.03 -10.87 10.02
N ASP A 16 21.00 -10.09 9.70
CA ASP A 16 19.62 -10.59 9.74
C ASP A 16 19.32 -11.62 8.63
N LEU A 17 20.01 -11.51 7.48
CA LEU A 17 19.88 -12.41 6.33
C LEU A 17 21.17 -12.42 5.49
N VAL A 18 21.63 -13.61 5.08
CA VAL A 18 22.81 -13.79 4.20
C VAL A 18 22.47 -14.83 3.12
N PHE A 19 22.77 -14.49 1.86
CA PHE A 19 22.73 -15.41 0.73
C PHE A 19 24.15 -15.78 0.32
N SER A 20 24.45 -17.08 0.31
CA SER A 20 25.70 -17.63 -0.19
C SER A 20 25.41 -18.41 -1.47
N LEU A 21 26.04 -18.04 -2.58
CA LEU A 21 25.86 -18.69 -3.89
C LEU A 21 27.19 -19.26 -4.38
N ALA A 22 27.15 -20.44 -4.97
CA ALA A 22 28.31 -21.12 -5.53
C ALA A 22 27.96 -21.78 -6.87
N GLU A 23 28.82 -21.59 -7.86
CA GLU A 23 28.75 -22.32 -9.12
C GLU A 23 29.07 -23.80 -8.89
N SER A 24 28.29 -24.66 -9.52
CA SER A 24 28.49 -26.10 -9.52
C SER A 24 28.92 -26.54 -10.90
N PHE A 25 29.82 -27.53 -10.96
CA PHE A 25 30.35 -28.08 -12.19
C PHE A 25 30.14 -29.60 -12.23
N THR A 26 29.93 -30.16 -13.42
CA THR A 26 29.86 -31.60 -13.64
C THR A 26 31.24 -32.24 -13.44
N GLU A 27 31.31 -33.57 -13.32
CA GLU A 27 32.57 -34.31 -13.25
C GLU A 27 33.50 -34.05 -14.45
N THR A 28 32.92 -33.68 -15.59
CA THR A 28 33.63 -33.31 -16.82
C THR A 28 34.05 -31.84 -16.88
N GLY A 29 33.81 -31.05 -15.83
CA GLY A 29 34.14 -29.63 -15.75
C GLY A 29 33.18 -28.69 -16.49
N GLY A 30 32.03 -29.19 -16.96
CA GLY A 30 30.98 -28.37 -17.56
C GLY A 30 30.14 -27.65 -16.50
N PRO A 31 29.48 -26.52 -16.83
CA PRO A 31 28.62 -25.82 -15.88
C PRO A 31 27.41 -26.68 -15.50
N ALA A 32 27.16 -26.85 -14.20
CA ALA A 32 26.03 -27.58 -13.62
C ALA A 32 25.04 -26.68 -12.87
N GLY A 33 25.16 -25.36 -13.05
CA GLY A 33 24.27 -24.36 -12.45
C GLY A 33 24.86 -23.66 -11.22
N ILE A 34 24.01 -22.96 -10.48
CA ILE A 34 24.37 -22.23 -9.26
C ILE A 34 23.54 -22.80 -8.12
N ASN A 35 24.20 -23.19 -7.03
CA ASN A 35 23.57 -23.62 -5.79
C ASN A 35 23.74 -22.54 -4.72
N GLY A 36 22.84 -22.52 -3.73
CA GLY A 36 22.88 -21.51 -2.68
C GLY A 36 22.40 -21.98 -1.33
N VAL A 37 22.87 -21.30 -0.29
CA VAL A 37 22.43 -21.47 1.10
C VAL A 37 22.01 -20.11 1.63
N VAL A 38 20.92 -20.09 2.39
CA VAL A 38 20.42 -18.89 3.06
C VAL A 38 20.52 -19.07 4.57
N GLU A 39 21.21 -18.15 5.22
CA GLU A 39 21.29 -18.08 6.67
C GLU A 39 20.52 -16.86 7.16
N PHE A 40 19.69 -17.04 8.18
CA PHE A 40 18.81 -15.98 8.66
C PHE A 40 18.56 -16.10 10.16
N ARG A 41 18.16 -14.96 10.73
CA ARG A 41 17.75 -14.83 12.12
C ARG A 41 16.30 -15.27 12.30
N THR A 42 16.08 -16.32 13.09
CA THR A 42 14.74 -16.87 13.34
C THR A 42 13.85 -16.00 14.23
N ASP A 43 14.44 -15.03 14.93
CA ASP A 43 13.71 -14.00 15.70
C ASP A 43 13.19 -12.86 14.81
N VAL A 44 13.67 -12.76 13.56
CA VAL A 44 13.23 -11.75 12.58
C VAL A 44 12.43 -12.40 11.44
N PHE A 45 12.85 -13.58 10.98
CA PHE A 45 12.25 -14.27 9.85
C PHE A 45 11.86 -15.71 10.20
N ASP A 46 10.69 -16.13 9.71
CA ASP A 46 10.33 -17.54 9.65
C ASP A 46 10.77 -18.17 8.31
N ALA A 47 10.80 -19.50 8.28
CA ALA A 47 11.22 -20.25 7.09
C ALA A 47 10.34 -19.94 5.86
N ALA A 48 9.02 -19.78 6.05
CA ALA A 48 8.09 -19.48 4.96
C ALA A 48 8.37 -18.12 4.31
N SER A 49 8.75 -17.12 5.13
CA SER A 49 9.15 -15.78 4.68
C SER A 49 10.44 -15.83 3.87
N ILE A 50 11.42 -16.64 4.30
CA ILE A 50 12.67 -16.82 3.55
C ILE A 50 12.43 -17.56 2.23
N GLU A 51 11.59 -18.60 2.21
CA GLU A 51 11.19 -19.26 0.97
C GLU A 51 10.54 -18.29 -0.02
N MET A 52 9.69 -17.38 0.47
CA MET A 52 9.13 -16.31 -0.35
C MET A 52 10.21 -15.37 -0.88
N LEU A 53 11.16 -14.94 -0.05
CA LEU A 53 12.27 -14.09 -0.47
C LEU A 53 13.17 -14.76 -1.52
N VAL A 54 13.45 -16.06 -1.38
CA VAL A 54 14.20 -16.85 -2.37
C VAL A 54 13.47 -16.87 -3.71
N LYS A 55 12.16 -17.16 -3.71
CA LYS A 55 11.35 -17.13 -4.94
C LYS A 55 11.30 -15.74 -5.59
N ARG A 56 11.30 -14.69 -4.78
CA ARG A 56 11.37 -13.30 -5.26
C ARG A 56 12.71 -12.98 -5.90
N LEU A 57 13.82 -13.39 -5.27
CA LEU A 57 15.16 -13.25 -5.81
C LEU A 57 15.30 -13.99 -7.15
N GLU A 58 14.79 -15.22 -7.23
CA GLU A 58 14.77 -16.02 -8.46
C GLU A 58 14.04 -15.29 -9.60
N ARG A 59 12.86 -14.71 -9.35
CA ARG A 59 12.13 -13.92 -10.37
C ARG A 59 12.94 -12.74 -10.88
N VAL A 60 13.64 -12.05 -9.98
CA VAL A 60 14.50 -10.93 -10.36
C VAL A 60 15.66 -11.42 -11.24
N LEU A 61 16.33 -12.50 -10.85
CA LEU A 61 17.42 -13.10 -11.63
C LEU A 61 16.94 -13.55 -13.01
N VAL A 62 15.78 -14.20 -13.10
CA VAL A 62 15.17 -14.59 -14.38
C VAL A 62 14.84 -13.37 -15.23
N ALA A 63 14.25 -12.32 -14.65
CA ALA A 63 13.88 -11.12 -15.39
C ALA A 63 15.10 -10.36 -15.94
N VAL A 64 16.17 -10.25 -15.14
CA VAL A 64 17.40 -9.54 -15.54
C VAL A 64 18.21 -10.34 -16.54
N THR A 65 18.22 -11.67 -16.46
CA THR A 65 18.93 -12.52 -17.43
C THR A 65 18.19 -12.64 -18.75
N ALA A 66 16.85 -12.61 -18.75
CA ALA A 66 16.04 -12.62 -19.96
C ALA A 66 16.09 -11.29 -20.75
N ASP A 67 16.19 -10.16 -20.06
CA ASP A 67 16.31 -8.83 -20.67
C ASP A 67 17.25 -7.93 -19.83
N PRO A 68 18.57 -7.95 -20.11
CA PRO A 68 19.55 -7.15 -19.37
C PRO A 68 19.34 -5.63 -19.50
N GLY A 69 18.62 -5.16 -20.52
CA GLY A 69 18.31 -3.75 -20.72
C GLY A 69 17.10 -3.26 -19.92
N ARG A 70 16.35 -4.18 -19.31
CA ARG A 70 15.16 -3.86 -18.52
C ARG A 70 15.51 -3.02 -17.30
N ARG A 71 14.70 -1.99 -17.03
CA ARG A 71 14.79 -1.25 -15.77
C ARG A 71 14.40 -2.14 -14.60
N LEU A 72 15.25 -2.22 -13.58
CA LEU A 72 14.99 -3.01 -12.37
C LEU A 72 13.69 -2.61 -11.66
N SER A 73 13.31 -1.33 -11.70
CA SER A 73 12.05 -0.81 -11.13
C SER A 73 10.78 -1.34 -11.79
N SER A 74 10.89 -1.99 -12.96
CA SER A 74 9.76 -2.56 -13.69
C SER A 74 9.57 -4.06 -13.45
N VAL A 75 10.50 -4.69 -12.73
CA VAL A 75 10.41 -6.12 -12.40
C VAL A 75 9.37 -6.30 -11.30
N ASP A 76 8.33 -7.07 -11.59
CA ASP A 76 7.37 -7.46 -10.57
C ASP A 76 8.00 -8.52 -9.66
N VAL A 77 8.43 -8.06 -8.49
CA VAL A 77 9.03 -8.93 -7.48
C VAL A 77 7.94 -9.80 -6.83
N VAL A 78 6.70 -9.32 -6.75
CA VAL A 78 5.59 -10.01 -6.08
C VAL A 78 4.96 -11.00 -7.06
N GLY A 79 4.89 -12.26 -6.67
CA GLY A 79 4.40 -13.33 -7.54
C GLY A 79 2.88 -13.28 -7.70
N VAL A 80 2.35 -13.96 -8.72
CA VAL A 80 0.90 -14.04 -8.99
C VAL A 80 0.12 -14.54 -7.77
N ASP A 81 0.63 -15.55 -7.06
CA ASP A 81 -0.02 -16.08 -5.84
C ASP A 81 -0.03 -15.07 -4.68
N GLU A 82 1.03 -14.27 -4.57
CA GLU A 82 1.16 -13.22 -3.56
C GLU A 82 0.21 -12.06 -3.87
N HIS A 83 0.13 -11.65 -5.15
CA HIS A 83 -0.87 -10.69 -5.63
C HIS A 83 -2.29 -11.17 -5.37
N ALA A 84 -2.59 -12.43 -5.66
CA ALA A 84 -3.91 -13.00 -5.38
C ALA A 84 -4.25 -12.93 -3.87
N ARG A 85 -3.26 -13.14 -2.99
CA ARG A 85 -3.44 -12.98 -1.54
C ARG A 85 -3.67 -11.51 -1.15
N LEU A 86 -2.91 -10.59 -1.72
CA LEU A 86 -3.08 -9.14 -1.48
C LEU A 86 -4.45 -8.65 -1.95
N VAL A 87 -4.94 -9.14 -3.09
CA VAL A 87 -6.28 -8.85 -3.60
C VAL A 87 -7.35 -9.28 -2.60
N ARG A 88 -7.21 -10.49 -2.02
CA ARG A 88 -8.12 -10.98 -0.98
C ARG A 88 -8.08 -10.14 0.29
N TRP A 89 -6.89 -9.79 0.77
CA TRP A 89 -6.73 -8.95 1.96
C TRP A 89 -7.27 -7.53 1.78
N GLY A 90 -7.04 -6.94 0.61
CA GLY A 90 -7.52 -5.60 0.27
C GLY A 90 -9.03 -5.52 0.05
N ASN A 91 -9.75 -6.63 0.15
CA ASN A 91 -11.17 -6.73 -0.14
C ASN A 91 -11.55 -6.07 -1.48
N TRP A 92 -10.67 -6.19 -2.48
CA TRP A 92 -10.82 -5.55 -3.77
C TRP A 92 -12.10 -5.98 -4.49
N ALA A 93 -12.54 -7.22 -4.26
CA ALA A 93 -13.81 -7.70 -4.78
C ALA A 93 -15.01 -6.87 -4.26
N ALA A 94 -15.03 -6.48 -2.97
CA ALA A 94 -16.08 -5.62 -2.43
C ALA A 94 -16.01 -4.19 -2.99
N LEU A 95 -14.80 -3.66 -3.19
CA LEU A 95 -14.60 -2.35 -3.80
C LEU A 95 -14.99 -2.31 -5.29
N ALA A 96 -14.72 -3.39 -6.03
CA ALA A 96 -15.03 -3.51 -7.44
C ALA A 96 -16.50 -3.85 -7.70
N ALA A 97 -17.15 -4.60 -6.80
CA ALA A 97 -18.55 -5.03 -6.94
C ALA A 97 -19.55 -3.86 -6.94
N GLY A 98 -19.20 -2.71 -6.35
CA GLY A 98 -20.03 -1.51 -6.35
C GLY A 98 -20.10 -0.77 -7.69
N GLY A 99 -19.28 -1.19 -8.67
CA GLY A 99 -18.97 -0.38 -9.84
C GLY A 99 -18.21 0.89 -9.42
N VAL A 100 -17.41 1.46 -10.33
CA VAL A 100 -16.93 2.84 -10.13
C VAL A 100 -18.13 3.75 -10.35
N SER A 101 -19.00 3.87 -9.35
CA SER A 101 -20.07 4.88 -9.36
C SER A 101 -19.38 6.20 -9.64
N ALA A 102 -19.83 6.92 -10.69
CA ALA A 102 -19.26 8.21 -11.07
C ALA A 102 -19.02 9.02 -9.80
N ALA A 103 -17.80 9.52 -9.60
CA ALA A 103 -17.37 10.05 -8.30
C ALA A 103 -18.29 11.17 -7.81
N VAL A 104 -19.34 10.82 -7.06
CA VAL A 104 -20.28 11.78 -6.50
C VAL A 104 -19.64 12.34 -5.24
N SER A 105 -19.54 13.66 -5.17
CA SER A 105 -18.98 14.30 -3.99
C SER A 105 -19.91 14.13 -2.79
N VAL A 106 -19.35 14.08 -1.58
CA VAL A 106 -20.12 14.04 -0.32
C VAL A 106 -21.17 15.17 -0.25
N PRO A 107 -20.87 16.44 -0.63
CA PRO A 107 -21.89 17.48 -0.69
C PRO A 107 -23.04 17.18 -1.65
N GLN A 108 -22.80 16.55 -2.80
CA GLN A 108 -23.87 16.18 -3.73
C GLN A 108 -24.76 15.07 -3.16
N LEU A 109 -24.17 14.04 -2.54
CA LEU A 109 -24.94 13.01 -1.83
C LEU A 109 -25.78 13.60 -0.69
N TRP A 110 -25.20 14.57 0.03
CA TRP A 110 -25.91 15.31 1.08
C TRP A 110 -27.11 16.08 0.52
N GLN A 111 -26.93 16.84 -0.57
CA GLN A 111 -28.04 17.57 -1.20
C GLN A 111 -29.15 16.63 -1.68
N ALA A 112 -28.80 15.49 -2.26
CA ALA A 112 -29.77 14.47 -2.64
C ALA A 112 -30.56 13.95 -1.42
N GLN A 113 -29.89 13.74 -0.29
CA GLN A 113 -30.55 13.29 0.93
C GLN A 113 -31.45 14.37 1.56
N VAL A 114 -31.01 15.64 1.58
CA VAL A 114 -31.83 16.78 2.03
C VAL A 114 -33.09 16.90 1.17
N GLY A 115 -32.99 16.73 -0.16
CA GLY A 115 -34.13 16.74 -1.06
C GLY A 115 -35.10 15.58 -0.83
N ARG A 116 -34.59 14.39 -0.48
CA ARG A 116 -35.41 13.19 -0.22
C ARG A 116 -36.15 13.26 1.11
N THR A 117 -35.49 13.65 2.20
CA THR A 117 -36.03 13.56 3.56
C THR A 117 -35.66 14.78 4.42
N PRO A 118 -36.12 15.99 4.06
CA PRO A 118 -35.68 17.22 4.72
C PRO A 118 -36.04 17.31 6.21
N ARG A 119 -37.14 16.64 6.62
CA ARG A 119 -37.63 16.62 8.01
C ARG A 119 -37.07 15.46 8.85
N ALA A 120 -36.28 14.56 8.27
CA ALA A 120 -35.64 13.49 9.02
C ALA A 120 -34.51 14.04 9.89
N VAL A 121 -34.33 13.47 11.08
CA VAL A 121 -33.25 13.84 12.00
C VAL A 121 -31.90 13.45 11.38
N ALA A 122 -30.98 14.40 11.30
CA ALA A 122 -29.62 14.24 10.78
C ALA A 122 -28.56 14.25 11.88
N LEU A 123 -28.74 15.10 12.90
CA LEU A 123 -27.81 15.25 14.02
C LEU A 123 -28.57 15.22 15.34
N VAL A 124 -28.03 14.51 16.32
CA VAL A 124 -28.51 14.52 17.70
C VAL A 124 -27.35 14.96 18.58
N CYS A 125 -27.47 16.11 19.22
CA CYS A 125 -26.46 16.64 20.12
C CYS A 125 -26.73 16.13 21.53
N GLY A 126 -26.00 15.08 21.94
CA GLY A 126 -26.18 14.41 23.23
C GLY A 126 -26.02 15.31 24.46
N ALA A 127 -25.31 16.44 24.34
CA ALA A 127 -25.12 17.38 25.45
C ALA A 127 -26.31 18.31 25.71
N THR A 128 -27.26 18.42 24.77
CA THR A 128 -28.35 19.42 24.85
C THR A 128 -29.72 18.81 24.53
N SER A 129 -29.80 17.48 24.39
CA SER A 129 -30.98 16.71 23.93
C SER A 129 -31.66 17.29 22.68
N THR A 130 -30.94 18.08 21.89
CA THR A 130 -31.48 18.80 20.75
C THR A 130 -31.17 18.01 19.49
N SER A 131 -32.21 17.71 18.71
CA SER A 131 -32.09 17.07 17.41
C SER A 131 -32.25 18.10 16.30
N TRP A 132 -31.50 17.92 15.22
CA TRP A 132 -31.53 18.77 14.03
C TRP A 132 -31.86 17.91 12.82
N THR A 133 -32.77 18.41 12.00
CA THR A 133 -33.16 17.77 10.75
C THR A 133 -32.17 18.05 9.62
N TYR A 134 -32.17 17.21 8.57
CA TYR A 134 -31.35 17.42 7.37
C TYR A 134 -31.51 18.84 6.80
N GLY A 135 -32.75 19.34 6.70
CA GLY A 135 -33.02 20.69 6.20
C GLY A 135 -32.48 21.81 7.12
N GLN A 136 -32.52 21.64 8.44
CA GLN A 136 -31.98 22.62 9.39
C GLN A 136 -30.45 22.69 9.32
N VAL A 137 -29.80 21.52 9.25
CA VAL A 137 -28.34 21.44 9.11
C VAL A 137 -27.90 22.07 7.79
N ASP A 138 -28.58 21.77 6.69
CA ASP A 138 -28.28 22.34 5.37
C ASP A 138 -28.43 23.87 5.36
N ALA A 139 -29.53 24.40 5.90
CA ALA A 139 -29.76 25.84 5.96
C ALA A 139 -28.69 26.57 6.80
N ALA A 140 -28.27 25.97 7.91
CA ALA A 140 -27.21 26.51 8.75
C ALA A 140 -25.84 26.47 8.05
N ALA A 141 -25.49 25.34 7.41
CA ALA A 141 -24.27 25.18 6.65
C ALA A 141 -24.19 26.18 5.47
N ASN A 142 -25.28 26.34 4.72
CA ASN A 142 -25.37 27.28 3.60
C ASN A 142 -25.31 28.75 4.04
N ARG A 143 -25.79 29.07 5.26
CA ARG A 143 -25.61 30.40 5.85
C ARG A 143 -24.15 30.66 6.18
N LEU A 144 -23.48 29.70 6.82
CA LEU A 144 -22.06 29.81 7.15
C LEU A 144 -21.19 29.89 5.90
N ALA A 145 -21.47 29.06 4.88
CA ALA A 145 -20.74 29.06 3.62
C ALA A 145 -20.81 30.43 2.93
N ARG A 146 -22.01 31.03 2.83
CA ARG A 146 -22.17 32.39 2.26
C ARG A 146 -21.42 33.45 3.06
N TRP A 147 -21.44 33.35 4.38
CA TRP A 147 -20.69 34.27 5.24
C TRP A 147 -19.17 34.14 5.07
N LEU A 148 -18.66 32.91 4.95
CA LEU A 148 -17.23 32.64 4.69
C LEU A 148 -16.80 33.15 3.32
N VAL A 149 -17.60 32.89 2.27
CA VAL A 149 -17.36 33.41 0.92
C VAL A 149 -17.36 34.94 0.91
N GLY A 150 -18.30 35.57 1.63
CA GLY A 150 -18.34 37.03 1.81
C GLY A 150 -17.10 37.60 2.52
N ARG A 151 -16.36 36.77 3.27
CA ARG A 151 -15.07 37.12 3.89
C ARG A 151 -13.84 36.71 3.07
N GLY A 152 -14.05 36.26 1.83
CA GLY A 152 -12.99 35.90 0.89
C GLY A 152 -12.53 34.45 0.96
N TRP A 153 -13.14 33.58 1.75
CA TRP A 153 -12.72 32.16 1.85
C TRP A 153 -13.27 31.35 0.67
N GLY A 154 -12.40 31.08 -0.30
CA GLY A 154 -12.70 30.26 -1.49
C GLY A 154 -12.05 28.87 -1.47
N PRO A 155 -12.42 27.99 -2.43
CA PRO A 155 -12.09 26.55 -2.45
C PRO A 155 -10.58 26.20 -2.42
N VAL A 156 -9.69 27.13 -2.78
CA VAL A 156 -8.23 26.90 -2.79
C VAL A 156 -7.49 27.58 -1.63
N MET A 157 -8.19 28.35 -0.79
CA MET A 157 -7.54 29.18 0.22
C MET A 157 -7.12 28.41 1.47
N TRP A 158 -7.69 27.21 1.68
CA TRP A 158 -7.42 26.37 2.86
C TRP A 158 -5.97 25.84 2.89
N TRP A 159 -5.37 25.58 1.72
CA TRP A 159 -3.97 25.16 1.64
C TRP A 159 -2.99 26.24 2.13
N ARG A 160 -3.36 27.51 2.00
CA ARG A 160 -2.51 28.63 2.42
C ARG A 160 -2.43 28.81 3.93
N TRP A 161 -3.34 28.18 4.69
CA TRP A 161 -3.41 28.27 6.15
C TRP A 161 -2.87 27.01 6.87
N TRP A 162 -2.76 25.87 6.17
CA TRP A 162 -2.37 24.57 6.75
C TRP A 162 -1.01 24.02 6.31
N GLY A 163 -0.16 24.81 5.66
CA GLY A 163 1.22 24.43 5.36
C GLY A 163 1.78 25.13 4.13
N GLY A 164 2.47 26.25 4.33
CA GLY A 164 2.95 27.04 3.20
C GLY A 164 4.00 28.09 3.53
N ALA A 165 4.93 27.81 4.45
CA ALA A 165 6.22 28.50 4.46
C ALA A 165 7.20 27.77 3.52
N ALA A 166 6.84 27.65 2.23
CA ALA A 166 7.83 27.36 1.20
C ALA A 166 8.44 28.71 0.78
N ARG A 167 9.62 28.98 1.36
CA ARG A 167 10.48 30.13 1.06
C ARG A 167 10.56 30.35 -0.45
N ARG A 168 10.34 31.60 -0.88
CA ARG A 168 10.90 32.10 -2.12
C ARG A 168 12.23 32.77 -1.81
N ARG A 169 13.20 32.41 -2.63
CA ARG A 169 14.55 32.99 -2.82
C ARG A 169 15.61 32.55 -1.83
#